data_AF-A0A2U3I8M2-F1
#
_entry.id   AF-A0A2U3I8M2-F1
#
_cell.length_a   1.000
_cell.length_b   1.000
_cell.length_c   1.000
_cell.angle_alpha   90.00
_cell.angle_beta   90.00
_cell.angle_gamma   90.00
#
_symmetry.space_group_name_H-M   'P 1'
#
loop_
_entity.id
_entity.type
_entity.pdbx_description
1 polymer ?
#
loop_
_entity_poly.entity_id
_entity_poly.type
_entity_poly.pdbx_seq_one_letter_code
_entity_poly.pdbx_strand_id
1 'polypeptide(L)' 'MTTPDDVIAIFEQMNFEGKDFFFIEGACVNLAKWLASSWDELDDNDIQILMTVGATLWRESMLGRRRDGWRSLT' A
#
# COMPACT_ATOMS: atom_id res chain seq x y z
N MET A 1 13.12 -1.05 20.93
CA MET A 1 11.77 -1.43 20.45
C MET A 1 11.27 -0.28 19.63
N THR A 2 10.90 -0.50 18.38
CA THR A 2 10.30 0.53 17.53
C THR A 2 8.86 0.77 17.98
N THR A 3 8.46 2.03 18.16
CA THR A 3 7.08 2.41 18.50
C THR A 3 6.26 2.66 17.23
N PRO A 4 4.91 2.69 17.30
CA PRO A 4 4.09 3.10 16.16
C PRO A 4 4.47 4.48 15.61
N ASP A 5 4.80 5.44 16.49
CA ASP A 5 5.22 6.78 16.09
C ASP A 5 6.55 6.77 15.33
N ASP A 6 7.51 5.91 15.73
CA ASP A 6 8.76 5.73 14.99
C ASP A 6 8.50 5.18 13.57
N VAL A 7 7.54 4.27 13.41
CA VAL A 7 7.17 3.72 12.10
C VAL A 7 6.49 4.77 11.23
N ILE A 8 5.62 5.59 11.81
CA ILE A 8 4.96 6.71 11.11
C ILE A 8 6.01 7.72 10.62
N ALA A 9 6.99 8.08 11.46
CA ALA A 9 8.06 8.97 11.07
C ALA A 9 8.87 8.42 9.87
N ILE A 10 9.07 7.10 9.80
CA ILE A 10 9.69 6.46 8.63
C ILE A 10 8.81 6.59 7.38
N PHE A 11 7.50 6.38 7.49
CA PHE A 11 6.57 6.58 6.36
C PHE A 11 6.59 8.02 5.85
N GLU A 12 6.57 8.99 6.76
CA GLU A 12 6.66 10.41 6.43
C GLU A 12 7.99 10.75 5.73
N GLN A 13 9.10 10.23 6.25
CA GLN A 13 10.42 10.41 5.66
C GLN A 13 10.50 9.80 4.25
N MET A 14 10.00 8.58 4.07
CA MET A 14 9.97 7.91 2.76
C MET A 14 9.10 8.67 1.74
N ASN A 15 7.99 9.24 2.20
CA ASN A 15 7.13 10.09 1.37
C ASN A 15 7.83 11.41 1.00
N PHE A 16 8.53 12.04 1.94
CA PHE A 16 9.30 13.27 1.71
C PHE A 16 10.47 13.05 0.72
N GLU A 17 11.15 11.90 0.83
CA GLU A 17 12.25 11.53 -0.07
C GLU A 17 11.82 11.24 -1.52
N GLY A 18 10.52 11.12 -1.79
CA GLY A 18 10.00 10.94 -3.14
C GLY A 18 10.40 9.62 -3.81
N LYS A 19 10.78 8.60 -3.04
CA LYS A 19 11.08 7.26 -3.57
C LYS A 19 9.82 6.66 -4.19
N ASP A 20 9.74 6.62 -5.53
CA ASP A 20 8.95 5.74 -6.43
C ASP A 20 7.57 5.13 -6.01
N PHE A 21 6.94 5.57 -4.93
CA PHE A 21 5.58 5.18 -4.52
C PHE A 21 4.51 5.94 -5.30
N PHE A 22 4.86 6.56 -6.44
CA PHE A 22 3.94 7.32 -7.28
C PHE A 22 2.77 6.49 -7.81
N PHE A 23 2.84 5.15 -7.70
CA PHE A 23 1.79 4.26 -8.16
C PHE A 23 1.30 3.33 -7.07
N ILE A 24 0.13 3.66 -6.50
CA ILE A 24 -0.59 2.84 -5.50
C ILE A 24 -0.79 1.40 -6.00
N GLU A 25 -1.02 1.21 -7.30
CA GLU A 25 -1.16 -0.13 -7.88
C GLU A 25 0.17 -0.91 -7.86
N GLY A 26 1.31 -0.25 -8.04
CA GLY A 26 2.64 -0.87 -7.87
C GLY A 26 2.87 -1.34 -6.43
N ALA A 27 2.47 -0.52 -5.44
CA ALA A 27 2.50 -0.91 -4.04
C ALA A 27 1.60 -2.12 -3.75
N CYS A 28 0.38 -2.16 -4.32
CA CYS A 28 -0.53 -3.31 -4.19
C CYS A 28 0.07 -4.59 -4.78
N VAL A 29 0.68 -4.52 -5.97
CA VAL A 29 1.31 -5.67 -6.63
C VAL A 29 2.48 -6.19 -5.82
N ASN A 30 3.33 -5.30 -5.29
CA ASN A 30 4.47 -5.70 -4.47
C ASN A 30 4.03 -6.31 -3.14
N LEU A 31 3.02 -5.73 -2.48
CA LEU A 31 2.42 -6.30 -1.27
C LEU A 31 1.85 -7.70 -1.54
N ALA A 32 1.07 -7.87 -2.62
CA ALA A 32 0.49 -9.16 -2.97
C ALA A 32 1.54 -10.24 -3.27
N LYS A 33 2.62 -9.88 -3.97
CA LYS A 33 3.75 -10.78 -4.24
C LYS A 33 4.43 -11.24 -2.95
N TRP A 34 4.76 -10.30 -2.07
CA TRP A 34 5.39 -10.61 -0.80
C TRP A 34 4.47 -11.45 0.09
N LEU A 35 3.19 -11.08 0.18
CA LEU A 35 2.20 -11.80 0.98
C LEU A 35 2.02 -13.24 0.50
N ALA A 36 2.00 -13.47 -0.81
CA ALA A 36 1.93 -14.81 -1.38
C ALA A 36 3.19 -15.65 -1.06
N SER A 37 4.38 -15.03 -1.00
CA SER A 37 5.62 -15.75 -0.66
C SER A 37 5.79 -16.03 0.83
N SER A 38 5.15 -15.24 1.69
CA SER A 38 5.26 -15.36 3.15
C SER A 38 4.02 -15.93 3.81
N TRP A 39 3.01 -16.34 3.03
CA TRP A 39 1.68 -16.68 3.52
C TRP A 39 1.70 -17.72 4.65
N ASP A 40 2.50 -18.78 4.48
CA ASP A 40 2.57 -19.90 5.43
C ASP A 40 3.33 -19.56 6.73
N GLU A 41 4.02 -18.41 6.78
CA GLU A 41 4.80 -17.93 7.93
C GLU A 41 4.03 -16.92 8.80
N LEU A 42 2.89 -16.43 8.31
CA LEU A 42 2.08 -15.41 8.99
C LEU A 42 0.97 -16.04 9.81
N ASP A 43 0.67 -15.44 10.95
CA ASP A 43 -0.53 -15.81 11.70
C ASP A 43 -1.79 -15.17 11.11
N ASP A 44 -2.96 -15.65 11.54
CA ASP A 44 -4.25 -15.17 11.04
C ASP A 44 -4.46 -13.66 11.27
N ASN A 45 -3.90 -13.11 12.35
CA ASN A 45 -4.04 -11.70 12.67
C ASN A 45 -3.17 -10.83 11.75
N ASP A 46 -1.94 -11.24 11.49
CA ASP A 46 -1.05 -10.59 10.53
C ASP A 46 -1.65 -10.62 9.12
N ILE A 47 -2.18 -11.77 8.69
CA ILE A 47 -2.89 -11.92 7.42
C ILE A 47 -4.07 -10.94 7.36
N GLN A 48 -4.89 -10.85 8.42
CA GLN A 48 -6.04 -9.96 8.44
C GLN A 48 -5.64 -8.48 8.30
N ILE A 49 -4.59 -8.05 9.01
CA ILE A 49 -4.07 -6.67 8.93
C ILE A 49 -3.58 -6.38 7.51
N LEU A 50 -2.73 -7.26 6.95
CA LEU A 50 -2.13 -7.07 5.63
C LEU A 50 -3.17 -7.10 4.51
N MET A 51 -4.17 -7.99 4.61
CA MET A 51 -5.30 -8.04 3.68
C MET A 51 -6.15 -6.77 3.74
N THR A 52 -6.39 -6.22 4.93
CA THR A 52 -7.14 -4.97 5.11
C THR A 52 -6.41 -3.78 4.49
N VAL A 53 -5.08 -3.71 4.70
CA VAL A 53 -4.22 -2.70 4.08
C VAL A 53 -4.26 -2.83 2.55
N GLY A 54 -4.04 -4.03 2.01
CA GLY A 54 -4.05 -4.29 0.57
C GLY A 54 -5.39 -3.94 -0.09
N ALA A 55 -6.51 -4.32 0.52
CA ALA A 55 -7.85 -4.00 0.03
C ALA A 55 -8.12 -2.48 0.02
N THR A 56 -7.64 -1.76 1.04
CA THR A 56 -7.76 -0.29 1.13
C THR A 56 -6.96 0.39 0.02
N LEU A 57 -5.70 0.01 -0.16
CA LEU A 57 -4.85 0.56 -1.23
C LEU A 57 -5.43 0.29 -2.62
N TRP A 58 -5.95 -0.92 -2.85
CA TRP A 58 -6.56 -1.28 -4.14
C TRP A 58 -7.77 -0.40 -4.47
N ARG A 59 -8.64 -0.14 -3.48
CA ARG A 59 -9.78 0.77 -3.63
C ARG A 59 -9.33 2.19 -4.00
N GLU A 60 -8.32 2.72 -3.32
CA GLU A 60 -7.80 4.07 -3.61
C GLU A 60 -7.18 4.17 -5.02
N SER A 61 -6.50 3.12 -5.48
CA SER A 61 -5.97 3.06 -6.85
C SER A 61 -7.09 3.18 -7.90
N MET A 62 -8.25 2.56 -7.65
CA MET A 62 -9.41 2.62 -8.54
C MET A 62 -10.08 3.99 -8.54
N LEU A 63 -10.14 4.66 -7.39
CA LEU A 63 -10.65 6.04 -7.29
C LEU A 63 -9.74 7.03 -8.02
N GLY A 64 -8.41 6.84 -7.94
CA GLY A 64 -7.44 7.58 -8.75
C GLY A 64 -7.68 7.41 -10.24
N ARG A 65 -7.76 6.16 -10.72
CA ARG A 65 -8.05 5.84 -12.14
C ARG A 65 -9.32 6.50 -12.67
N ARG A 66 -10.41 6.49 -11.88
CA ARG A 66 -11.67 7.14 -12.26
C ARG A 66 -11.52 8.66 -12.42
N ARG A 67 -10.69 9.29 -11.58
CA ARG A 67 -10.43 10.74 -11.59
C ARG A 67 -9.60 11.15 -12.80
N ASP A 68 -8.60 10.36 -13.16
CA ASP A 68 -7.76 10.61 -14.33
C ASP A 68 -8.49 10.32 -15.64
N GLY A 69 -9.38 9.31 -15.64
CA GLY A 69 -10.29 9.05 -16.76
C GLY A 69 -11.27 10.18 -17.03
N TRP A 70 -11.72 10.91 -15.99
CA TRP A 70 -12.55 12.12 -16.16
C TRP A 70 -11.75 13.30 -16.74
N ARG A 71 -10.51 13.51 -16.29
CA ARG A 71 -9.62 14.59 -16.78
C ARG A 71 -9.14 14.38 -18.22
N SER A 72 -9.24 13.17 -18.74
CA SER A 72 -8.82 12.84 -20.11
C SER A 72 -9.92 13.08 -21.17
N LEU A 73 -11.14 13.46 -20.73
CA LEU A 73 -12.32 13.67 -21.60
C LEU A 73 -12.78 15.14 -21.66
N THR A 74 -12.06 16.07 -21.02
CA THR A 74 -12.31 17.52 -21.00
C THR A 74 -11.08 18.27 -21.48
#